data_AF-A0A8X6T0L4-F1
#
_entry.id   AF-A0A8X6T0L4-F1
#
_cell.length_a   1.000
_cell.length_b   1.000
_cell.length_c   1.000
_cell.angle_alpha   90.00
_cell.angle_beta   90.00
_cell.angle_gamma   90.00
#
_symmetry.space_group_name_H-M   'P 1'
#
loop_
_entity.id
_entity.type
_entity.pdbx_description
1 polymer ?
#
loop_
_entity_poly.entity_id
_entity_poly.type
_entity_poly.pdbx_seq_one_letter_code
_entity_poly.pdbx_strand_id
1 'polypeptide(L)'
;MLATELGLAPSDNLKIIELKYLITNSDRYDEEFVKDMLSIIVEERTATEKQKAVDLEEKQKAGVVAQQREREFELEKMKIQLEMQKLSQAPVISQQLENPKLELNRIITRFNSKEDEMGLYLTIFERQAKFLNIPEKTWTAYLIGSLPPDIAQLIAVEDEYDAQNYEKVKEMLIKDFELQGIGLGSTFPNRRKTQNQHGEILFRIELLF
;
A
#
# COMPACT_ATOMS: atom_id res chain seq x y z
N MET A 1 25.85 -63.16 12.71
CA MET A 1 25.87 -63.13 14.18
C MET A 1 25.71 -64.52 14.76
N LEU A 2 24.50 -65.08 14.96
CA LEU A 2 24.35 -66.37 15.66
C LEU A 2 25.19 -67.53 15.10
N ALA A 3 25.11 -67.81 13.79
CA ALA A 3 25.90 -68.88 13.18
C ALA A 3 27.42 -68.62 13.27
N THR A 4 27.84 -67.37 13.15
CA THR A 4 29.24 -66.94 13.30
C THR A 4 29.75 -67.18 14.73
N GLU A 5 28.93 -66.91 15.75
CA GLU A 5 29.26 -67.18 17.16
C GLU A 5 29.36 -68.68 17.46
N LEU A 6 28.61 -69.50 16.74
CA LEU A 6 28.76 -70.96 16.76
C LEU A 6 29.99 -71.45 15.96
N GLY A 7 30.82 -70.54 15.43
CA GLY A 7 32.01 -70.87 14.63
C GLY A 7 31.69 -71.33 13.20
N LEU A 8 30.46 -71.12 12.73
CA LEU A 8 30.01 -71.47 11.38
C LEU A 8 30.22 -70.28 10.44
N ALA A 9 30.56 -70.56 9.19
CA ALA A 9 30.67 -69.57 8.12
C ALA A 9 29.48 -69.69 7.16
N PRO A 10 28.30 -69.13 7.49
CA PRO A 10 27.18 -69.14 6.57
C PRO A 10 27.46 -68.25 5.35
N SER A 11 27.08 -68.73 4.16
CA SER A 11 27.03 -67.92 2.94
C SER A 11 25.86 -66.93 2.98
N ASP A 12 26.06 -65.73 2.44
CA ASP A 12 25.05 -64.64 2.42
C ASP A 12 23.76 -65.00 1.68
N ASN A 13 23.78 -66.02 0.82
CA ASN A 13 22.64 -66.47 0.02
C ASN A 13 21.86 -67.65 0.63
N LEU A 14 22.22 -68.10 1.84
CA LEU A 14 21.54 -69.22 2.51
C LEU A 14 20.08 -68.89 2.81
N LYS A 15 19.18 -69.82 2.49
CA LYS A 15 17.78 -69.69 2.92
C LYS A 15 17.69 -69.89 4.43
N ILE A 16 16.70 -69.27 5.06
CA ILE A 16 16.44 -69.38 6.50
C ILE A 16 16.36 -70.84 6.95
N ILE A 17 15.77 -71.72 6.12
CA ILE A 17 15.64 -73.16 6.43
C ILE A 17 17.01 -73.85 6.44
N GLU A 18 17.88 -73.53 5.48
CA GLU A 18 19.23 -74.09 5.38
C GLU A 18 20.13 -73.56 6.51
N LEU A 19 19.98 -72.28 6.86
CA LEU A 19 20.67 -71.68 8.00
C LEU A 19 20.22 -72.30 9.33
N LYS A 20 18.92 -72.52 9.51
CA LYS A 20 18.38 -73.21 10.69
C LYS A 20 18.94 -74.62 10.79
N TYR A 21 18.97 -75.36 9.68
CA TYR A 21 19.56 -76.69 9.62
C TYR A 21 21.06 -76.66 10.00
N LEU A 22 21.82 -75.70 9.48
CA LEU A 22 23.24 -75.55 9.78
C LEU A 22 23.51 -75.27 11.27
N ILE A 23 22.68 -74.44 11.89
CA ILE A 23 22.78 -74.07 13.30
C ILE A 23 22.43 -75.26 14.21
N THR A 24 21.31 -75.93 13.95
CA THR A 24 20.82 -77.03 14.80
C THR A 24 21.70 -78.29 14.70
N ASN A 25 22.40 -78.49 13.59
CA ASN A 25 23.32 -79.62 13.41
C ASN A 25 24.79 -79.30 13.77
N SER A 26 25.06 -78.13 14.35
CA SER A 26 26.41 -77.79 14.79
C SER A 26 26.77 -78.55 16.06
N ASP A 27 28.01 -79.06 16.13
CA ASP A 27 28.54 -79.69 17.37
C ASP A 27 28.63 -78.72 18.55
N ARG A 28 28.55 -77.41 18.28
CA ARG A 28 28.54 -76.33 19.28
C ARG A 28 27.14 -75.83 19.61
N TYR A 29 26.10 -76.49 19.11
CA TYR A 29 24.72 -76.10 19.38
C TYR A 29 24.37 -76.34 20.84
N ASP A 30 23.90 -75.29 21.51
CA ASP A 30 23.33 -75.33 22.86
C ASP A 30 22.02 -74.53 22.85
N GLU A 31 20.95 -75.15 23.34
CA GLU A 31 19.60 -74.59 23.21
C GLU A 31 19.42 -73.30 24.03
N GLU A 32 19.94 -73.27 25.26
CA GLU A 32 19.88 -72.08 26.13
C GLU A 32 20.72 -70.94 25.56
N PHE A 33 21.96 -71.22 25.15
CA PHE A 33 22.84 -70.24 24.52
C PHE A 33 22.24 -69.65 23.24
N VAL A 34 21.69 -70.49 22.36
CA VAL A 34 21.05 -70.03 21.11
C VAL A 34 19.82 -69.19 21.40
N LYS A 35 19.02 -69.58 22.40
CA LYS A 35 17.84 -68.82 22.81
C LYS A 35 18.20 -67.46 23.39
N ASP A 36 19.24 -67.38 24.21
CA ASP A 36 19.74 -66.14 24.79
C ASP A 36 20.29 -65.21 23.69
N MET A 37 21.09 -65.76 22.78
CA MET A 37 21.64 -65.02 21.65
C MET A 37 20.54 -64.51 20.69
N LEU A 38 19.51 -65.32 20.43
CA LEU A 38 18.35 -64.88 19.65
C LEU A 38 17.56 -63.79 20.37
N SER A 39 17.43 -63.87 21.70
CA SER A 39 16.75 -62.85 22.50
C SER A 39 17.49 -61.51 22.39
N ILE A 40 18.82 -61.52 22.51
CA ILE A 40 19.67 -60.33 22.31
C ILE A 40 19.51 -59.76 20.89
N ILE A 41 19.53 -60.61 19.85
CA ILE A 41 19.35 -60.15 18.46
C ILE A 41 17.97 -59.52 18.24
N VAL A 42 16.92 -60.08 18.83
CA VAL A 42 15.57 -59.52 18.76
C VAL A 42 15.50 -58.18 19.48
N GLU A 43 16.09 -58.08 20.68
CA GLU A 43 16.15 -56.83 21.43
C GLU A 43 16.92 -55.74 20.66
N GLU A 44 18.08 -56.07 20.09
CA GLU A 44 18.89 -55.13 19.29
C GLU A 44 18.12 -54.65 18.05
N ARG A 45 17.47 -55.57 17.32
CA ARG A 45 16.67 -55.22 16.13
C ARG A 45 15.47 -54.37 16.48
N THR A 46 14.74 -54.72 17.54
CA THR A 46 13.57 -53.94 17.98
C THR A 46 13.97 -52.57 18.51
N ALA A 47 15.12 -52.45 19.21
CA ALA A 47 15.68 -51.16 19.62
C ALA A 47 16.07 -50.32 18.40
N THR A 48 16.72 -50.92 17.41
CA THR A 48 17.12 -50.24 16.16
C THR A 48 15.90 -49.75 15.37
N GLU A 49 14.84 -50.55 15.27
CA GLU A 49 13.59 -50.17 14.60
C GLU A 49 12.89 -49.02 15.33
N LYS A 50 12.81 -49.07 16.66
CA LYS A 50 12.26 -47.98 17.48
C LYS A 50 13.05 -46.70 17.30
N GLN A 51 14.39 -46.76 17.29
CA GLN A 51 15.22 -45.58 17.07
C GLN A 51 14.97 -44.97 15.70
N LYS A 52 14.93 -45.79 14.64
CA LYS A 52 14.60 -45.33 13.27
C LYS A 52 13.22 -44.69 13.18
N ALA A 53 12.23 -45.23 13.90
CA ALA A 53 10.88 -44.67 13.94
C ALA A 53 10.88 -43.29 14.61
N VAL A 54 11.60 -43.13 15.73
CA VAL A 54 11.75 -41.85 16.44
C VAL A 54 12.47 -40.82 15.56
N ASP A 55 13.59 -41.19 14.93
CA ASP A 55 14.34 -40.29 14.04
C ASP A 55 13.49 -39.80 12.86
N LEU A 56 12.66 -40.69 12.30
CA LEU A 56 11.74 -40.34 11.22
C LEU A 56 10.66 -39.37 11.69
N GLU A 57 10.08 -39.61 12.87
CA GLU A 57 9.07 -38.72 13.47
C GLU A 57 9.65 -37.35 13.80
N GLU A 58 10.87 -37.29 14.35
CA GLU A 58 11.57 -36.04 14.65
C GLU A 58 11.86 -35.26 13.36
N LYS A 59 12.32 -35.93 12.31
CA LYS A 59 12.54 -35.31 11.00
C LYS A 59 11.25 -34.76 10.39
N GLN A 60 10.13 -35.46 10.54
CA GLN A 60 8.82 -34.97 10.12
C GLN A 60 8.39 -33.74 10.92
N LYS A 61 8.52 -33.77 12.26
CA LYS A 61 8.22 -32.62 13.13
C LYS A 61 9.08 -31.41 12.78
N ALA A 62 10.38 -31.60 12.58
CA ALA A 62 11.28 -30.54 12.14
C ALA A 62 10.87 -29.93 10.79
N GLY A 63 10.43 -30.76 9.84
CA GLY A 63 9.90 -30.30 8.56
C GLY A 63 8.63 -29.45 8.70
N VAL A 64 7.69 -29.87 9.55
CA VAL A 64 6.46 -29.10 9.84
C VAL A 64 6.78 -27.75 10.49
N VAL A 65 7.70 -27.74 11.46
CA VAL A 65 8.13 -26.50 12.13
C VAL A 65 8.84 -25.56 11.15
N ALA A 66 9.70 -26.08 10.28
CA ALA A 66 10.36 -25.28 9.25
C ALA A 66 9.34 -24.64 8.29
N GLN A 67 8.34 -25.41 7.85
CA GLN A 67 7.27 -24.90 6.98
C GLN A 67 6.38 -23.88 7.69
N GLN A 68 6.10 -24.07 8.99
CA GLN A 68 5.38 -23.06 9.78
C GLN A 68 6.17 -21.76 9.87
N ARG A 69 7.47 -21.82 10.16
CA ARG A 69 8.35 -20.64 10.20
C ARG A 69 8.41 -19.92 8.85
N GLU A 70 8.43 -20.66 7.74
CA GLU A 70 8.40 -20.07 6.40
C GLU A 70 7.07 -19.33 6.13
N ARG A 71 5.93 -19.94 6.47
CA ARG A 71 4.61 -19.28 6.39
C ARG A 71 4.52 -18.04 7.27
N GLU A 72 5.07 -18.09 8.48
CA GLU A 72 5.13 -16.94 9.38
C GLU A 72 5.95 -15.79 8.78
N PHE A 73 7.09 -16.12 8.17
CA PHE A 73 7.93 -15.13 7.50
C PHE A 73 7.21 -14.50 6.29
N GLU A 74 6.51 -15.28 5.48
CA GLU A 74 5.69 -14.77 4.37
C GLU A 74 4.55 -13.87 4.87
N LEU A 75 3.87 -14.26 5.95
CA LEU A 75 2.83 -13.44 6.58
C LEU A 75 3.40 -12.13 7.10
N GLU A 76 4.56 -12.15 7.75
CA GLU A 76 5.21 -10.95 8.25
C GLU A 76 5.63 -10.02 7.11
N LYS A 77 6.17 -10.58 6.02
CA LYS A 77 6.46 -9.81 4.79
C LYS A 77 5.20 -9.16 4.22
N MET A 78 4.08 -9.88 4.15
CA MET A 78 2.81 -9.31 3.71
C MET A 78 2.28 -8.24 4.66
N LYS A 79 2.41 -8.41 5.98
CA LYS A 79 2.05 -7.38 6.96
C LYS A 79 2.90 -6.13 6.79
N ILE A 80 4.23 -6.26 6.68
CA ILE A 80 5.12 -5.13 6.44
C ILE A 80 4.76 -4.46 5.12
N GLN A 81 4.46 -5.23 4.07
CA GLN A 81 4.05 -4.66 2.79
C GLN A 81 2.71 -3.93 2.88
N LEU A 82 1.74 -4.47 3.63
CA LEU A 82 0.46 -3.82 3.92
C LEU A 82 0.64 -2.60 4.84
N GLU A 83 1.60 -2.62 5.75
CA GLU A 83 1.90 -1.52 6.66
C GLU A 83 2.63 -0.40 5.89
N MET A 84 3.59 -0.73 5.04
CA MET A 84 4.18 0.19 4.07
C MET A 84 3.12 0.74 3.12
N GLN A 85 2.21 -0.12 2.65
CA GLN A 85 1.08 0.31 1.83
C GLN A 85 0.16 1.23 2.62
N LYS A 86 -0.17 0.94 3.89
CA LYS A 86 -0.94 1.81 4.79
C LYS A 86 -0.20 3.07 5.21
N LEU A 87 1.13 3.09 5.21
CA LEU A 87 1.92 4.29 5.39
C LEU A 87 1.91 5.12 4.09
N SER A 88 1.88 4.47 2.94
CA SER A 88 1.64 5.12 1.64
C SER A 88 0.16 5.46 1.39
N GLN A 89 -0.76 4.81 2.11
CA GLN A 89 -2.21 4.94 2.00
C GLN A 89 -2.85 5.57 3.24
N ALA A 90 -2.05 6.03 4.20
CA ALA A 90 -2.46 6.89 5.30
C ALA A 90 -3.17 8.07 4.63
N PRO A 91 -4.41 8.35 5.04
CA PRO A 91 -5.49 8.69 4.13
C PRO A 91 -5.01 9.41 2.87
N VAL A 92 -5.00 8.69 1.75
CA VAL A 92 -5.04 9.27 0.39
C VAL A 92 -6.40 9.95 0.16
N ILE A 93 -6.88 10.67 1.17
CA ILE A 93 -7.78 11.80 1.05
C ILE A 93 -6.92 13.09 1.04
N SER A 94 -5.60 13.01 1.31
CA SER A 94 -4.72 14.19 1.38
C SER A 94 -3.63 14.26 0.30
N GLN A 95 -3.43 13.25 -0.55
CA GLN A 95 -2.44 13.31 -1.65
C GLN A 95 -3.03 13.51 -3.05
N GLN A 96 -4.37 13.57 -3.22
CA GLN A 96 -4.93 14.23 -4.40
C GLN A 96 -4.86 15.77 -4.30
N LEU A 97 -4.19 16.27 -3.26
CA LEU A 97 -3.73 17.65 -3.11
C LEU A 97 -2.20 17.76 -3.13
N GLU A 98 -1.47 16.74 -3.60
CA GLU A 98 -0.01 16.79 -3.68
C GLU A 98 0.51 17.72 -4.80
N ASN A 99 -0.41 18.35 -5.53
CA ASN A 99 -0.07 19.51 -6.30
C ASN A 99 -1.20 20.53 -6.20
N PRO A 100 -1.22 21.38 -5.14
CA PRO A 100 -2.14 22.50 -5.10
C PRO A 100 -1.96 23.36 -6.35
N LYS A 101 -0.78 23.37 -7.00
CA LYS A 101 -0.56 23.98 -8.32
C LYS A 101 -1.43 23.39 -9.44
N LEU A 102 -1.67 22.07 -9.47
CA LEU A 102 -2.48 21.47 -10.55
C LEU A 102 -3.98 21.69 -10.32
N GLU A 103 -4.43 21.62 -9.07
CA GLU A 103 -5.83 21.87 -8.72
C GLU A 103 -6.19 23.37 -8.74
N LEU A 104 -5.27 24.24 -8.32
CA LEU A 104 -5.47 25.70 -8.34
C LEU A 104 -5.47 26.25 -9.77
N ASN A 105 -4.60 25.78 -10.67
CA ASN A 105 -4.68 26.15 -12.09
C ASN A 105 -5.96 25.62 -12.79
N ARG A 106 -6.62 24.61 -12.23
CA ARG A 106 -7.91 24.09 -12.73
C ARG A 106 -9.10 24.87 -12.19
N ILE A 107 -9.00 25.41 -10.98
CA ILE A 107 -10.12 26.03 -10.25
C ILE A 107 -10.09 27.56 -10.35
N ILE A 108 -8.91 28.17 -10.44
CA ILE A 108 -8.75 29.62 -10.57
C ILE A 108 -8.83 29.99 -12.04
N THR A 109 -9.87 30.74 -12.39
CA THR A 109 -9.99 31.39 -13.69
C THR A 109 -8.82 32.36 -13.87
N ARG A 110 -8.20 32.42 -15.05
CA ARG A 110 -7.14 33.40 -15.31
C ARG A 110 -7.72 34.82 -15.27
N PHE A 111 -7.01 35.74 -14.63
CA PHE A 111 -7.41 37.14 -14.58
C PHE A 111 -7.34 37.80 -15.98
N ASN A 112 -8.39 38.51 -16.35
CA ASN A 112 -8.47 39.33 -17.56
C ASN A 112 -8.51 40.82 -17.17
N SER A 113 -7.42 41.54 -17.41
CA SER A 113 -7.28 42.97 -17.10
C SER A 113 -8.28 43.90 -17.81
N LYS A 114 -9.03 43.40 -18.80
CA LYS A 114 -10.05 44.16 -19.54
C LYS A 114 -11.47 43.98 -18.99
N GLU A 115 -11.77 42.83 -18.42
CA GLU A 115 -13.15 42.45 -18.07
C GLU A 115 -13.32 42.20 -16.57
N ASP A 116 -12.24 41.81 -15.88
CA ASP A 116 -12.29 41.41 -14.48
C ASP A 116 -11.93 42.58 -13.56
N GLU A 117 -12.73 42.73 -12.50
CA GLU A 117 -12.44 43.65 -11.40
C GLU A 117 -11.42 43.00 -10.44
N MET A 118 -10.29 43.67 -10.21
CA MET A 118 -9.18 43.11 -9.43
C MET A 118 -9.58 42.74 -7.99
N GLY A 119 -10.37 43.58 -7.32
CA GLY A 119 -10.87 43.28 -5.97
C GLY A 119 -11.76 42.03 -5.91
N LEU A 120 -12.62 41.83 -6.93
CA LEU A 120 -13.47 40.65 -7.04
C LEU A 120 -12.64 39.39 -7.29
N TYR A 121 -11.63 39.49 -8.18
CA TYR A 121 -10.71 38.41 -8.47
C TYR A 121 -9.99 37.91 -7.21
N LEU A 122 -9.40 38.83 -6.43
CA LEU A 122 -8.71 38.50 -5.18
C LEU A 122 -9.65 37.84 -4.15
N THR A 123 -10.89 38.31 -4.06
CA THR A 123 -11.89 37.72 -3.17
C THR A 123 -12.23 36.26 -3.54
N ILE A 124 -12.32 35.97 -4.84
CA ILE A 124 -12.57 34.61 -5.34
C ILE A 124 -11.35 33.72 -5.09
N PHE A 125 -10.15 34.24 -5.38
CA PHE A 125 -8.87 33.57 -5.11
C PHE A 125 -8.75 33.17 -3.63
N GLU A 126 -8.99 34.08 -2.69
CA GLU A 126 -8.90 33.80 -1.25
C GLU A 126 -9.87 32.71 -0.80
N ARG A 127 -11.11 32.75 -1.30
CA ARG A 127 -12.11 31.72 -0.99
C ARG A 127 -11.69 30.36 -1.50
N GLN A 128 -11.14 30.29 -2.72
CA GLN A 128 -10.66 29.05 -3.31
C GLN A 128 -9.41 28.51 -2.59
N ALA A 129 -8.47 29.39 -2.24
CA ALA A 129 -7.27 29.03 -1.48
C ALA A 129 -7.61 28.50 -0.08
N LYS A 130 -8.57 29.14 0.61
CA LYS A 130 -9.11 28.67 1.89
C LYS A 130 -9.85 27.34 1.74
N PHE A 131 -10.69 27.20 0.72
CA PHE A 131 -11.43 25.96 0.44
C PHE A 131 -10.49 24.76 0.21
N LEU A 132 -9.35 25.00 -0.45
CA LEU A 132 -8.31 24.01 -0.71
C LEU A 132 -7.29 23.87 0.44
N ASN A 133 -7.48 24.56 1.57
CA ASN A 133 -6.56 24.59 2.72
C ASN A 133 -5.10 24.90 2.35
N ILE A 134 -4.89 25.85 1.43
CA ILE A 134 -3.56 26.21 0.96
C ILE A 134 -2.87 27.06 2.03
N PRO A 135 -1.60 26.76 2.41
CA PRO A 135 -0.87 27.57 3.37
C PRO A 135 -0.73 29.03 2.91
N GLU A 136 -1.11 30.00 3.73
CA GLU A 136 -1.08 31.45 3.42
C GLU A 136 0.28 31.93 2.92
N LYS A 137 1.37 31.39 3.49
CA LYS A 137 2.76 31.64 3.05
C LYS A 137 3.04 31.33 1.57
N THR A 138 2.17 30.57 0.92
CA THR A 138 2.30 30.19 -0.49
C THR A 138 1.33 30.93 -1.40
N TRP A 139 0.37 31.68 -0.86
CA TRP A 139 -0.68 32.35 -1.64
C TRP A 139 -0.11 33.31 -2.67
N THR A 140 0.92 34.09 -2.31
CA THR A 140 1.52 35.06 -3.21
C THR A 140 2.12 34.40 -4.46
N ALA A 141 2.80 33.26 -4.29
CA ALA A 141 3.34 32.51 -5.42
C ALA A 141 2.23 31.94 -6.34
N TYR A 142 1.11 31.51 -5.78
CA TYR A 142 -0.06 31.07 -6.55
C TYR A 142 -0.75 32.22 -7.27
N LEU A 143 -0.87 33.37 -6.61
CA LEU A 143 -1.44 34.58 -7.19
C LEU A 143 -0.62 35.03 -8.40
N ILE A 144 0.71 35.14 -8.26
CA ILE A 144 1.62 35.50 -9.36
C ILE A 144 1.45 34.55 -10.56
N GLY A 145 1.33 33.25 -10.31
CA GLY A 145 1.13 32.26 -11.39
C GLY A 145 -0.24 32.34 -12.09
N SER A 146 -1.24 32.95 -11.45
CA SER A 146 -2.59 33.12 -11.98
C SER A 146 -2.80 34.42 -12.76
N LEU A 147 -1.89 35.38 -12.58
CA LEU A 147 -1.96 36.71 -13.19
C LEU A 147 -1.26 36.74 -14.57
N PRO A 148 -1.73 37.59 -15.49
CA PRO A 148 -1.01 37.96 -16.70
C PRO A 148 0.44 38.44 -16.42
N PRO A 149 1.40 38.18 -17.33
CA PRO A 149 2.82 38.50 -17.13
C PRO A 149 3.11 39.98 -16.85
N ASP A 150 2.33 40.88 -17.45
CA ASP A 150 2.36 42.33 -17.28
C ASP A 150 2.07 42.76 -15.83
N ILE A 151 1.17 42.05 -15.14
CA ILE A 151 0.83 42.31 -13.73
C ILE A 151 1.82 41.61 -12.79
N ALA A 152 2.21 40.38 -13.12
CA ALA A 152 3.20 39.64 -12.36
C ALA A 152 4.55 40.38 -12.28
N GLN A 153 4.91 41.14 -13.33
CA GLN A 153 6.10 41.97 -13.34
C GLN A 153 6.03 43.16 -12.39
N LEU A 154 4.86 43.73 -12.12
CA LEU A 154 4.71 44.80 -11.13
C LEU A 154 5.08 44.30 -9.73
N ILE A 155 4.70 43.06 -9.41
CA ILE A 155 5.03 42.41 -8.14
C ILE A 155 6.52 42.08 -8.05
N ALA A 156 7.17 41.78 -9.19
CA ALA A 156 8.60 41.45 -9.24
C ALA A 156 9.55 42.66 -9.14
N VAL A 157 9.03 43.89 -9.31
CA VAL A 157 9.80 45.12 -9.14
C VAL A 157 9.93 45.49 -7.65
N GLU A 158 9.09 44.92 -6.79
CA GLU A 158 9.09 45.20 -5.36
C GLU A 158 10.10 44.35 -4.58
N ASP A 159 10.46 44.84 -3.39
CA ASP A 159 11.42 44.17 -2.51
C ASP A 159 10.98 42.73 -2.20
N GLU A 160 11.93 41.79 -2.15
CA GLU A 160 11.66 40.35 -1.99
C GLU A 160 10.90 40.04 -0.70
N TYR A 161 11.05 40.87 0.34
CA TYR A 161 10.29 40.76 1.59
C TYR A 161 8.82 41.17 1.43
N ASP A 162 8.55 42.19 0.63
CA ASP A 162 7.22 42.73 0.40
C ASP A 162 6.45 41.93 -0.64
N ALA A 163 7.14 41.39 -1.64
CA ALA A 163 6.61 40.47 -2.64
C ALA A 163 6.22 39.08 -2.09
N GLN A 164 6.63 38.73 -0.87
CA GLN A 164 6.18 37.51 -0.19
C GLN A 164 4.94 37.73 0.70
N ASN A 165 4.64 38.97 1.08
CA ASN A 165 3.52 39.30 1.94
C ASN A 165 2.23 39.50 1.11
N TYR A 166 1.32 38.54 1.21
CA TYR A 166 0.06 38.57 0.46
C TYR A 166 -0.77 39.84 0.71
N GLU A 167 -0.82 40.35 1.94
CA GLU A 167 -1.64 41.53 2.27
C GLU A 167 -1.09 42.79 1.60
N LYS A 168 0.24 42.96 1.59
CA LYS A 168 0.91 44.07 0.88
C LYS A 168 0.68 43.99 -0.62
N VAL A 169 0.83 42.79 -1.21
CA VAL A 169 0.59 42.57 -2.63
C VAL A 169 -0.87 42.84 -3.00
N LYS A 170 -1.82 42.43 -2.15
CA LYS A 170 -3.25 42.71 -2.32
C LYS A 170 -3.55 44.20 -2.30
N GLU A 171 -3.05 44.94 -1.30
CA GLU A 171 -3.26 46.39 -1.19
C GLU A 171 -2.67 47.13 -2.40
N MET A 172 -1.47 46.76 -2.85
CA MET A 172 -0.84 47.30 -4.05
C MET A 172 -1.67 47.04 -5.29
N LEU A 173 -2.10 45.79 -5.53
CA LEU A 173 -2.88 45.43 -6.70
C LEU A 173 -4.24 46.15 -6.72
N ILE A 174 -4.91 46.26 -5.57
CA ILE A 174 -6.16 47.02 -5.48
C ILE A 174 -5.90 48.50 -5.80
N LYS A 175 -4.90 49.11 -5.16
CA LYS A 175 -4.57 50.53 -5.37
C LYS A 175 -4.17 50.82 -6.81
N ASP A 176 -3.33 50.00 -7.43
CA ASP A 176 -2.88 50.21 -8.80
C ASP A 176 -4.01 50.02 -9.81
N PHE A 177 -4.91 49.05 -9.61
CA PHE A 177 -6.06 48.85 -10.49
C PHE A 177 -7.21 49.84 -10.24
N GLU A 178 -7.38 50.33 -9.02
CA GLU A 178 -8.28 51.46 -8.70
C GLU A 178 -7.76 52.77 -9.30
N LEU A 179 -6.44 53.00 -9.27
CA LEU A 179 -5.79 54.15 -9.89
C LEU A 179 -5.74 54.04 -11.43
N GLN A 180 -5.61 52.82 -11.98
CA GLN A 180 -5.74 52.51 -13.40
C GLN A 180 -7.20 52.41 -13.87
N GLY A 181 -8.14 53.15 -13.27
CA GLY A 181 -9.53 53.29 -13.74
C GLY A 181 -9.65 53.83 -15.17
N ILE A 182 -9.20 53.07 -16.17
CA ILE A 182 -9.09 53.44 -17.57
C ILE A 182 -9.90 52.43 -18.38
N GLY A 183 -11.21 52.64 -18.30
CA GLY A 183 -12.07 52.63 -19.48
C GLY A 183 -12.29 51.29 -20.18
N LEU A 184 -13.05 50.40 -19.56
CA LEU A 184 -14.02 49.58 -20.29
C LEU A 184 -15.37 49.76 -19.58
N GLY A 185 -16.26 50.62 -20.06
CA GLY A 185 -16.74 50.58 -21.43
C GLY A 185 -17.95 49.68 -21.42
N SER A 186 -19.08 50.27 -21.01
CA SER A 186 -20.41 49.98 -21.52
C SER A 186 -20.50 48.77 -22.46
N THR A 187 -20.88 47.61 -21.93
CA THR A 187 -21.96 46.79 -22.50
C THR A 187 -22.43 45.81 -21.44
N PHE A 188 -23.44 46.23 -20.69
CA PHE A 188 -24.35 45.28 -20.06
C PHE A 188 -25.05 44.50 -21.19
N PRO A 189 -24.98 43.15 -21.26
CA PRO A 189 -25.98 42.41 -21.99
C PRO A 189 -27.31 42.57 -21.25
N ASN A 190 -28.15 43.42 -21.81
CA ASN A 190 -29.55 43.65 -21.50
C ASN A 190 -30.28 42.32 -21.23
N ARG A 191 -30.43 41.93 -19.95
CA ARG A 191 -31.49 40.98 -19.57
C ARG A 191 -32.81 41.72 -19.70
N ARG A 192 -33.39 41.66 -20.90
CA ARG A 192 -34.77 42.08 -21.12
C ARG A 192 -35.65 41.31 -20.15
N LYS A 193 -36.25 42.06 -19.22
CA LYS A 193 -37.49 41.67 -18.55
C LYS A 193 -38.52 41.39 -19.65
N THR A 194 -39.01 40.15 -19.74
CA THR A 194 -40.34 39.89 -20.28
C THR A 194 -41.22 39.53 -19.09
N GLN A 195 -41.71 40.57 -18.43
CA GLN A 195 -42.98 40.46 -17.74
C GLN A 195 -44.04 40.61 -18.83
N ASN A 196 -44.80 39.55 -19.08
CA ASN A 196 -46.19 39.64 -19.53
C ASN A 196 -46.92 38.48 -18.89
N GLN A 197 -47.69 38.81 -17.86
CA GLN A 197 -48.69 37.94 -17.25
C GLN A 197 -49.85 37.79 -18.24
N HIS A 198 -50.38 36.59 -18.41
CA HIS A 198 -51.83 36.28 -18.42
C HIS A 198 -52.07 34.81 -18.79
N GLY A 199 -52.77 34.08 -17.91
CA GLY A 199 -53.75 33.07 -18.33
C GLY A 199 -53.36 31.58 -18.21
N GLU A 200 -54.09 30.89 -17.33
CA GLU A 200 -54.45 29.45 -17.40
C GLU A 200 -53.38 28.43 -16.94
N ILE A 201 -53.45 27.92 -15.70
CA ILE A 201 -54.28 26.78 -15.20
C ILE A 201 -53.93 25.45 -15.87
N LEU A 202 -53.83 24.41 -15.01
CA LEU A 202 -53.76 22.94 -15.23
C LEU A 202 -52.37 22.37 -14.89
N PHE A 203 -52.09 22.05 -13.62
CA PHE A 203 -52.55 20.83 -12.93
C PHE A 203 -52.48 19.55 -13.79
N ARG A 204 -51.50 18.70 -13.43
CA ARG A 204 -51.61 17.23 -13.31
C ARG A 204 -51.62 16.38 -14.59
N ILE A 205 -50.50 15.69 -14.82
CA ILE A 205 -50.43 14.26 -15.17
C ILE A 205 -49.21 13.72 -14.39
N GLU A 206 -49.37 13.30 -13.13
CA GLU A 206 -49.50 11.90 -12.69
C GLU A 206 -48.62 10.86 -13.41
N LEU A 207 -47.73 10.25 -12.61
CA LEU A 207 -47.44 8.82 -12.50
C LEU A 207 -47.53 7.96 -13.77
N LEU A 208 -46.40 7.36 -14.13
CA LEU A 208 -46.14 6.01 -14.69
C LEU A 208 -44.64 6.03 -15.02
N PHE A 209 -43.68 5.50 -14.25
CA PHE A 209 -43.59 4.39 -13.30
C PHE A 209 -42.60 4.75 -12.17
#